data_AF-J2HEY9-F1
#
_entry.id   AF-J2HEY9-F1
#
_cell.length_a   1.000
_cell.length_b   1.000
_cell.length_c   1.000
_cell.angle_alpha   90.00
_cell.angle_beta   90.00
_cell.angle_gamma   90.00
#
_symmetry.space_group_name_H-M   'P 1'
#
loop_
_entity.id
_entity.type
_entity.pdbx_description
1 polymer ?
#
loop_
_entity_poly.entity_id
_entity_poly.type
_entity_poly.pdbx_seq_one_letter_code
_entity_poly.pdbx_strand_id
1 'polypeptide(L)'
;MNTVLVMNLREIEGREASPSASVIDSQSVKTTESGGPCGYDAGKKIKGRERRILTDTCGFLIFILVHTADIQDRDGAVDVLEAVRHRFHWLRHVFAGGYAGDKLRNALAGSGA
;
A
#
# COMPACT_ATOMS: atom_id res chain seq x y z
N MET A 1 -3.80 -5.55 16.23
CA MET A 1 -3.23 -4.77 15.11
C MET A 1 -1.93 -5.45 14.67
N ASN A 2 -1.64 -5.60 13.37
CA ASN A 2 -0.46 -6.34 12.90
C ASN A 2 0.89 -5.74 13.34
N THR A 3 0.90 -4.47 13.75
CA THR A 3 2.09 -3.71 14.15
C THR A 3 2.95 -4.40 15.21
N VAL A 4 2.34 -5.04 16.22
CA VAL A 4 3.10 -5.73 17.29
C VAL A 4 3.86 -6.94 16.73
N LEU A 5 3.26 -7.68 15.78
CA LEU A 5 3.93 -8.81 15.13
C LEU A 5 5.09 -8.35 14.27
N VAL A 6 4.92 -7.25 13.53
CA VAL A 6 6.00 -6.64 12.74
C VAL A 6 7.15 -6.19 13.63
N MET A 7 6.87 -5.49 14.73
CA MET A 7 7.88 -5.02 15.68
C MET A 7 8.71 -6.18 16.24
N ASN A 8 8.04 -7.23 16.75
CA ASN A 8 8.72 -8.41 17.29
C ASN A 8 9.58 -9.12 16.24
N LEU A 9 9.06 -9.31 15.03
CA LEU A 9 9.81 -9.96 13.96
C LEU A 9 11.03 -9.13 13.54
N ARG A 10 10.91 -7.80 13.50
CA ARG A 10 12.06 -6.93 13.20
C ARG A 10 13.15 -7.02 14.26
N GLU A 11 12.78 -7.05 15.54
CA GLU A 11 13.75 -7.24 16.62
C GLU A 11 14.45 -8.60 16.54
N ILE A 12 13.72 -9.67 16.20
CA ILE A 12 14.29 -11.00 15.94
C ILE A 12 15.29 -10.96 14.76
N GLU A 13 14.98 -10.18 13.72
CA GLU A 13 15.89 -9.93 12.58
C GLU A 13 17.04 -8.94 12.91
N GLY A 14 17.19 -8.52 14.17
CA GLY A 14 18.23 -7.57 14.59
C GLY A 14 18.05 -6.16 14.03
N ARG A 15 16.81 -5.78 13.71
CA ARG A 15 16.44 -4.45 13.18
C ARG A 15 15.69 -3.65 14.24
N GLU A 16 15.70 -2.32 14.09
CA GLU A 16 14.83 -1.41 14.84
C GLU A 16 13.36 -1.82 14.69
N ALA A 17 12.62 -1.92 15.81
CA ALA A 17 11.23 -2.38 15.85
C ALA A 17 10.31 -1.54 14.97
N SER A 18 10.56 -0.23 14.91
CA SER A 18 9.82 0.73 14.09
C SER A 18 10.47 0.89 12.71
N PRO A 19 9.87 0.38 11.62
CA PRO A 19 10.45 0.48 10.28
C PRO A 19 10.43 1.93 9.76
N SER A 20 11.58 2.47 9.35
CA SER A 20 11.67 3.80 8.74
C SER A 20 11.32 3.82 7.24
N ALA A 21 11.27 2.66 6.59
CA ALA A 21 11.04 2.52 5.16
C ALA A 21 10.13 1.33 4.83
N SER A 22 9.41 1.45 3.72
CA SER A 22 8.48 0.44 3.21
C SER A 22 8.48 0.36 1.69
N VAL A 23 7.93 -0.72 1.17
CA VAL A 23 7.66 -0.94 -0.26
C VAL A 23 6.16 -1.05 -0.46
N ILE A 24 5.62 -0.35 -1.46
CA ILE A 24 4.21 -0.45 -1.87
C ILE A 24 4.10 -1.13 -3.23
N ASP A 25 3.12 -2.02 -3.35
CA ASP A 25 2.73 -2.62 -4.62
C ASP A 25 1.20 -2.84 -4.69
N SER A 26 0.65 -2.93 -5.90
CA SER A 26 -0.77 -3.22 -6.12
C SER A 26 -0.99 -4.55 -6.82
N GLN A 27 -2.06 -5.23 -6.42
CA GLN A 27 -2.46 -6.47 -7.04
C GLN A 27 -3.98 -6.54 -7.24
N SER A 28 -4.39 -6.70 -8.50
CA SER A 28 -5.79 -6.96 -8.86
C SER A 28 -6.05 -8.46 -8.80
N VAL A 29 -7.11 -8.84 -8.09
CA VAL A 29 -7.51 -10.23 -7.88
C VAL A 29 -8.98 -10.42 -8.25
N LYS A 30 -9.29 -11.53 -8.92
CA LYS A 30 -10.67 -11.88 -9.25
C LYS A 30 -11.45 -12.15 -7.96
N THR A 31 -12.68 -11.65 -7.92
CA THR A 31 -13.62 -11.98 -6.84
C THR A 31 -14.41 -13.25 -7.18
N THR A 32 -14.94 -13.91 -6.16
CA THR A 32 -15.88 -15.03 -6.34
C THR A 32 -17.26 -14.52 -6.75
N GLU A 33 -18.18 -15.44 -7.05
CA GLU A 33 -19.57 -15.14 -7.46
C GLU A 33 -20.38 -14.36 -6.40
N SER A 34 -20.13 -14.58 -5.11
CA SER A 34 -20.77 -13.85 -3.99
C SER A 34 -20.06 -12.52 -3.67
N GLY A 35 -19.36 -11.96 -4.64
CA GLY A 35 -18.14 -11.18 -4.44
C GLY A 35 -18.27 -9.71 -4.10
N GLY A 36 -19.36 -9.21 -3.51
CA GLY A 36 -19.51 -7.82 -3.03
C GLY A 36 -19.06 -6.73 -4.04
N PRO A 37 -18.60 -5.54 -3.58
CA PRO A 37 -18.08 -4.51 -4.48
C PRO A 37 -16.87 -5.02 -5.28
N CYS A 38 -16.94 -4.86 -6.61
CA CYS A 38 -15.89 -5.19 -7.56
C CYS A 38 -15.84 -4.16 -8.70
N GLY A 39 -14.67 -4.02 -9.33
CA GLY A 39 -14.40 -3.15 -10.47
C GLY A 39 -13.66 -3.91 -11.56
N TYR A 40 -13.35 -3.25 -12.68
CA TYR A 40 -12.60 -3.84 -13.78
C TYR A 40 -11.30 -3.08 -14.01
N ASP A 41 -10.19 -3.78 -13.77
CA ASP A 41 -8.86 -3.32 -14.12
C ASP A 41 -8.63 -3.61 -15.61
N ALA A 42 -8.66 -2.57 -16.45
CA ALA A 42 -8.45 -2.71 -17.88
C ALA A 42 -7.01 -3.06 -18.25
N GLY A 43 -6.03 -2.64 -17.45
CA GLY A 43 -4.61 -2.91 -17.68
C GLY A 43 -4.28 -4.40 -17.45
N LYS A 44 -4.82 -4.97 -16.38
CA LYS A 44 -4.63 -6.39 -16.02
C LYS A 44 -5.73 -7.31 -16.58
N LYS A 45 -6.80 -6.74 -17.14
CA LYS A 45 -8.01 -7.43 -17.64
C LYS A 45 -8.67 -8.30 -16.57
N ILE A 46 -8.77 -7.76 -15.35
CA ILE A 46 -9.31 -8.45 -14.18
C ILE A 46 -10.55 -7.74 -13.69
N LYS A 47 -11.67 -8.49 -13.63
CA LYS A 47 -12.85 -8.08 -12.86
C LYS A 47 -12.68 -8.55 -11.41
N GLY A 48 -12.59 -7.62 -10.48
CA GLY A 48 -12.47 -7.95 -9.07
C GLY A 48 -12.09 -6.78 -8.18
N ARG A 49 -11.17 -7.02 -7.26
CA ARG A 49 -10.67 -6.02 -6.31
C ARG A 49 -9.19 -5.82 -6.50
N GLU A 50 -8.72 -4.64 -6.14
CA GLU A 50 -7.30 -4.38 -6.05
C GLU A 50 -6.93 -4.19 -4.59
N ARG A 51 -5.84 -4.86 -4.19
CA ARG A 51 -5.22 -4.69 -2.88
C ARG A 51 -3.92 -3.93 -3.08
N ARG A 52 -3.77 -2.82 -2.37
CA ARG A 52 -2.48 -2.15 -2.20
C ARG A 52 -1.86 -2.63 -0.91
N ILE A 53 -0.66 -3.18 -1.03
CA ILE A 53 0.04 -3.81 0.06
C ILE A 53 1.27 -2.97 0.37
N LEU A 54 1.42 -2.60 1.63
CA LEU A 54 2.60 -1.96 2.16
C LEU A 54 3.35 -2.96 3.04
N THR A 55 4.60 -3.25 2.70
CA THR A 55 5.50 -4.04 3.54
C THR A 55 6.67 -3.21 4.02
N ASP A 56 7.31 -3.59 5.11
CA ASP A 56 8.62 -3.04 5.45
C ASP A 56 9.72 -3.58 4.50
N THR A 57 10.96 -3.15 4.72
CA THR A 57 12.12 -3.61 3.93
C THR A 57 12.53 -5.06 4.19
N CYS A 58 12.01 -5.70 5.24
CA CYS A 58 12.20 -7.13 5.52
C CYS A 58 11.07 -7.98 4.92
N GLY A 59 10.07 -7.36 4.29
CA GLY A 59 8.91 -8.04 3.69
C GLY A 59 7.73 -8.25 4.66
N PHE A 60 7.79 -7.68 5.87
CA PHE A 60 6.71 -7.81 6.84
C PHE A 60 5.56 -6.86 6.52
N LEU A 61 4.33 -7.38 6.59
CA LEU A 61 3.14 -6.63 6.21
C LEU A 61 2.85 -5.47 7.19
N ILE A 62 2.85 -4.23 6.72
CA ILE A 62 2.51 -3.05 7.53
C ILE A 62 1.02 -2.73 7.41
N PHE A 63 0.53 -2.64 6.18
CA PHE A 63 -0.81 -2.14 5.87
C PHE A 63 -1.36 -2.73 4.57
N ILE A 64 -2.68 -2.89 4.49
CA ILE A 64 -3.39 -3.24 3.25
C ILE A 64 -4.60 -2.33 3.12
N LEU A 65 -4.77 -1.74 1.94
CA LEU A 65 -6.01 -1.10 1.52
C LEU A 65 -6.62 -1.90 0.36
N VAL A 66 -7.91 -2.23 0.46
CA VAL A 66 -8.63 -2.97 -0.58
C VAL A 66 -9.76 -2.12 -1.10
N HIS A 67 -9.87 -2.02 -2.42
CA HIS A 67 -10.94 -1.31 -3.11
C HIS A 67 -11.34 -2.06 -4.38
N THR A 68 -12.29 -1.53 -5.14
CA THR A 68 -12.71 -2.09 -6.42
C THR A 68 -11.63 -1.88 -7.49
N ALA A 69 -11.39 -2.86 -8.36
CA ALA A 69 -10.23 -2.86 -9.26
C ALA A 69 -10.25 -1.79 -10.38
N ASP A 70 -11.31 -0.98 -10.47
CA ASP A 70 -11.44 0.12 -11.42
C ASP A 70 -10.76 1.42 -10.96
N ILE A 71 -10.34 1.51 -9.70
CA ILE A 71 -9.53 2.64 -9.21
C ILE A 71 -8.09 2.48 -9.71
N GLN A 72 -7.57 3.53 -10.34
CA GLN A 72 -6.21 3.51 -10.89
C GLN A 72 -5.15 3.50 -9.80
N ASP A 73 -4.06 2.76 -10.04
CA ASP A 73 -2.88 2.65 -9.15
C ASP A 73 -2.48 4.00 -8.54
N ARG A 74 -2.32 5.02 -9.40
CA ARG A 74 -1.93 6.37 -9.01
C ARG A 74 -2.86 7.05 -8.01
N ASP A 75 -4.17 6.83 -8.13
CA ASP A 75 -5.17 7.53 -7.33
C ASP A 75 -5.23 6.89 -5.95
N GLY A 76 -5.36 5.57 -5.88
CA GLY A 76 -5.41 4.94 -4.57
C GLY A 76 -4.05 4.76 -3.89
N ALA A 77 -2.93 5.10 -4.54
CA ALA A 77 -1.65 5.29 -3.84
C ALA A 77 -1.71 6.46 -2.86
N VAL A 78 -2.42 7.53 -3.22
CA VAL A 78 -2.63 8.71 -2.35
C VAL A 78 -3.36 8.28 -1.09
N ASP A 79 -4.45 7.52 -1.23
CA ASP A 79 -5.23 7.01 -0.10
C ASP A 79 -4.40 6.18 0.88
N VAL A 80 -3.49 5.33 0.36
CA VAL A 80 -2.58 4.54 1.21
C VAL A 80 -1.60 5.44 1.94
N LEU A 81 -0.98 6.39 1.23
CA LEU A 81 0.04 7.27 1.82
C LEU A 81 -0.57 8.17 2.91
N GLU A 82 -1.77 8.70 2.70
CA GLU A 82 -2.49 9.48 3.72
C GLU A 82 -2.80 8.62 4.95
N ALA A 83 -3.39 7.43 4.76
CA ALA A 83 -3.73 6.53 5.86
C ALA A 83 -2.50 6.09 6.68
N VAL A 84 -1.39 5.81 6.00
CA VAL A 84 -0.15 5.31 6.62
C VAL A 84 0.58 6.43 7.35
N ARG A 85 0.58 7.66 6.83
CA ARG A 85 1.25 8.81 7.47
C ARG A 85 0.71 9.10 8.87
N HIS A 86 -0.60 9.03 9.05
CA HIS A 86 -1.23 9.24 10.36
C HIS A 86 -0.94 8.10 11.34
N ARG A 87 -0.89 6.86 10.84
CA ARG A 87 -0.83 5.66 11.68
C ARG A 87 0.59 5.16 11.97
N PHE A 88 1.52 5.49 11.09
CA PHE A 88 2.92 5.06 11.09
C PHE A 88 3.82 6.28 10.84
N HIS A 89 3.69 7.30 11.69
CA HIS A 89 4.39 8.58 11.57
C HIS A 89 5.93 8.49 11.56
N TRP A 90 6.50 7.35 11.94
CA TRP A 90 7.94 7.07 11.86
C TRP A 90 8.40 6.57 10.48
N LEU A 91 7.47 6.20 9.58
CA LEU A 91 7.76 5.74 8.23
C LEU A 91 8.08 6.94 7.32
N ARG A 92 9.36 7.08 6.95
CA ARG A 92 9.89 8.22 6.20
C ARG A 92 9.99 7.96 4.70
N HIS A 93 10.10 6.70 4.30
CA HIS A 93 10.34 6.33 2.91
C HIS A 93 9.35 5.27 2.44
N VAL A 94 8.72 5.52 1.28
CA VAL A 94 7.89 4.53 0.59
C VAL A 94 8.43 4.35 -0.82
N PHE A 95 8.95 3.16 -1.11
CA PHE A 95 9.45 2.79 -2.42
C PHE A 95 8.32 2.19 -3.26
N ALA A 96 8.23 2.57 -4.54
CA ALA A 96 7.16 2.16 -5.42
C ALA A 96 7.68 1.98 -6.86
N GLY A 97 7.15 1.00 -7.59
CA GLY A 97 7.39 0.79 -9.02
C GLY A 97 6.11 1.02 -9.83
N GLY A 98 6.18 1.74 -10.95
CA GLY A 98 4.99 2.01 -11.79
C GLY A 98 4.08 3.15 -11.34
N TYR A 99 4.41 3.82 -10.23
CA TYR A 99 3.67 4.97 -9.68
C TYR A 99 4.25 6.34 -10.09
N ALA A 100 5.25 6.35 -10.99
CA ALA A 100 5.91 7.58 -11.40
C ALA A 100 4.99 8.49 -12.22
N GLY A 101 5.03 9.79 -11.94
CA GLY A 101 4.35 10.83 -12.73
C GLY A 101 3.93 12.03 -11.92
N ASP A 102 3.67 13.14 -12.62
CA ASP A 102 3.36 14.43 -11.99
C ASP A 102 2.07 14.39 -11.17
N LYS A 103 1.10 13.52 -11.53
CA LYS A 103 -0.16 13.42 -10.79
C LYS A 103 0.04 12.97 -9.34
N LEU A 104 0.83 11.92 -9.12
CA LEU A 104 1.13 11.46 -7.75
C LEU A 104 1.97 12.50 -7.01
N ARG A 105 2.97 13.07 -7.69
CA ARG A 105 3.84 14.11 -7.12
C ARG A 105 3.03 15.34 -6.68
N ASN A 106 2.06 15.77 -7.49
CA ASN A 106 1.16 16.88 -7.19
C ASN A 106 0.15 16.53 -6.09
N ALA A 107 -0.39 15.31 -6.08
CA ALA A 107 -1.28 14.86 -5.01
C ALA A 107 -0.57 14.81 -3.65
N LEU A 108 0.75 14.63 -3.65
CA LEU A 108 1.59 14.65 -2.45
C LEU A 108 2.19 16.03 -2.14
N ALA A 109 2.03 17.02 -3.02
CA ALA A 109 2.56 18.37 -2.85
C ALA A 109 1.77 19.11 -1.75
N GLY A 110 2.20 18.95 -0.50
CA GLY A 110 1.50 19.41 0.71
C GLY A 110 1.54 18.36 1.83
N SER A 111 1.81 17.11 1.46
CA SER A 111 1.93 15.97 2.36
C SER A 111 3.36 15.77 2.89
N GLY A 112 4.30 16.67 2.58
CA GLY A 112 5.70 16.61 3.04
C GLY A 112 6.48 15.40 2.52
N ALA A 113 6.02 14.81 1.41
CA ALA A 113 6.66 13.69 0.71
C ALA A 113 7.35 14.16 -0.58
#